data_AF-A0A7W0PQJ0-F1
#
_entry.id   AF-A0A7W0PQJ0-F1
#
_cell.length_a   1.000
_cell.length_b   1.000
_cell.length_c   1.000
_cell.angle_alpha   90.00
_cell.angle_beta   90.00
_cell.angle_gamma   90.00
#
_symmetry.space_group_name_H-M   'P 1'
#
loop_
_entity.id
_entity.type
_entity.pdbx_description
1 polymer ?
#
loop_
_entity_poly.entity_id
_entity_poly.type
_entity_poly.pdbx_seq_one_letter_code
_entity_poly.pdbx_strand_id
1 'polypeptide(L)' 'MTDSATATATEQPKPNGLEGVVAASTELSHVFGEEGKLVYRGYDIHELAGKASFEEVAHLLWVGHLP' A
#
# COMPACT_ATOMS: atom_id res chain seq x y z
N MET A 1 -31.09 -8.03 46.15
CA MET A 1 -30.91 -8.71 44.86
C MET A 1 -30.09 -7.77 44.00
N THR A 2 -28.78 -8.02 43.96
CA THR A 2 -27.79 -7.16 43.31
C THR A 2 -27.89 -7.27 41.79
N ASP A 3 -27.81 -6.10 41.19
CA ASP A 3 -27.68 -5.74 39.79
C ASP A 3 -26.63 -6.58 39.04
N SER A 4 -26.96 -7.01 37.82
CA SER A 4 -25.99 -7.47 36.82
C SER A 4 -26.53 -7.13 35.43
N ALA A 5 -26.43 -5.85 35.09
CA ALA A 5 -26.45 -5.41 33.71
C ALA A 5 -25.13 -5.83 33.03
N THR A 6 -25.17 -6.91 32.26
CA THR A 6 -24.09 -7.32 31.37
C THR A 6 -23.96 -6.29 30.26
N ALA A 7 -22.87 -5.51 30.29
CA ALA A 7 -22.49 -4.63 29.19
C ALA A 7 -22.16 -5.47 27.95
N THR A 8 -23.00 -5.38 26.92
CA THR A 8 -22.72 -5.90 25.59
C THR A 8 -21.58 -5.10 24.97
N ALA A 9 -20.39 -5.71 24.92
CA ALA A 9 -19.29 -5.19 24.12
C ALA A 9 -19.67 -5.29 22.63
N THR A 10 -19.69 -4.16 21.94
CA THR A 10 -19.96 -4.10 20.50
C THR A 10 -18.81 -4.75 19.74
N GLU A 11 -19.05 -5.95 19.19
CA GLU A 11 -18.09 -6.64 18.32
C GLU A 11 -17.99 -5.87 17.00
N GLN A 12 -16.88 -5.16 16.81
CA GLN A 12 -16.58 -4.47 15.56
C GLN A 12 -16.51 -5.51 14.43
N PRO A 13 -17.11 -5.26 13.25
CA PRO A 13 -17.06 -6.19 12.14
C PRO A 13 -15.59 -6.43 11.76
N LYS A 14 -15.14 -7.67 11.91
CA LYS A 14 -13.79 -8.08 11.51
C LYS A 14 -13.71 -7.97 9.98
N PRO A 15 -12.89 -7.07 9.41
CA PRO A 15 -12.77 -6.96 7.97
C PRO A 15 -12.27 -8.29 7.40
N ASN A 16 -12.75 -8.63 6.20
CA ASN A 16 -12.30 -9.83 5.51
C ASN A 16 -10.85 -9.60 5.03
N GLY A 17 -9.89 -10.27 5.66
CA GLY A 17 -8.48 -10.06 5.37
C GLY A 17 -7.89 -8.85 6.11
N LEU A 18 -7.00 -8.12 5.45
CA LEU A 18 -6.28 -6.96 5.99
C LEU A 18 -6.75 -5.64 5.35
N GLU A 19 -8.00 -5.59 4.91
CA GLU A 19 -8.58 -4.39 4.33
C GLU A 19 -8.49 -3.20 5.31
N GLY A 20 -7.93 -2.09 4.84
CA GLY A 20 -7.70 -0.88 5.65
C GLY A 20 -6.57 -0.98 6.68
N VAL A 21 -5.85 -2.11 6.76
CA VAL A 21 -4.75 -2.27 7.72
C VAL A 21 -3.42 -1.85 7.09
N VAL A 22 -2.77 -0.84 7.69
CA VAL A 22 -1.40 -0.44 7.31
C VAL A 22 -0.41 -1.46 7.87
N ALA A 23 0.16 -2.29 7.00
CA ALA A 23 1.14 -3.30 7.41
C ALA A 23 2.56 -2.74 7.61
N ALA A 24 2.97 -1.77 6.77
CA ALA A 24 4.28 -1.13 6.82
C ALA A 24 4.29 0.19 6.03
N SER A 25 5.26 1.05 6.31
CA SER A 25 5.63 2.19 5.47
C SER A 25 6.63 1.76 4.40
N THR A 26 6.57 2.34 3.19
CA THR A 26 7.47 2.03 2.08
C THR A 26 7.87 3.28 1.32
N GLU A 27 9.10 3.28 0.80
CA GLU A 27 9.61 4.29 -0.15
C GLU A 27 9.63 3.75 -1.60
N LEU A 28 9.24 2.48 -1.80
CA LEU A 28 9.39 1.80 -3.10
C LEU A 28 8.36 2.26 -4.11
N SER A 29 7.09 2.34 -3.71
CA SER A 29 6.01 2.64 -4.61
C SER A 29 4.81 3.29 -3.92
N HIS A 30 4.00 3.97 -4.73
CA HIS A 30 2.71 4.50 -4.30
C HIS A 30 1.64 4.18 -5.35
N VAL A 31 0.48 3.73 -4.88
CA VAL A 31 -0.67 3.39 -5.73
C VAL A 31 -1.79 4.38 -5.44
N PHE A 32 -2.07 5.27 -6.39
CA PHE A 32 -3.21 6.17 -6.33
C PHE A 32 -4.38 5.49 -7.05
N GLY A 33 -5.10 4.63 -6.33
CA GLY A 33 -6.15 3.77 -6.91
C GLY A 33 -7.26 4.55 -7.61
N GLU A 34 -7.73 5.64 -7.00
CA GLU A 34 -8.78 6.51 -7.57
C GLU A 34 -8.35 7.20 -8.87
N GLU A 35 -7.05 7.49 -9.01
CA GLU A 35 -6.47 8.16 -10.19
C GLU A 35 -5.96 7.15 -11.25
N GLY A 36 -5.94 5.86 -10.93
CA GLY A 36 -5.34 4.83 -11.78
C GLY A 36 -3.83 4.99 -11.97
N LYS A 37 -3.14 5.64 -11.03
CA LYS A 37 -1.72 6.00 -11.15
C LYS A 37 -0.83 5.12 -10.25
N LEU A 38 0.29 4.68 -10.82
CA LEU A 38 1.33 3.91 -10.15
C LEU A 38 2.67 4.65 -10.23
N VAL A 39 3.30 4.86 -9.09
CA VAL A 39 4.58 5.56 -8.96
C VAL A 39 5.62 4.61 -8.36
N TYR A 40 6.79 4.51 -8.98
CA TYR A 40 7.96 3.76 -8.48
C TYR A 40 9.08 4.73 -8.11
N ARG A 41 9.49 4.74 -6.83
CA ARG A 41 10.59 5.59 -6.33
C ARG A 41 10.50 7.06 -6.78
N GLY A 42 9.28 7.59 -6.93
CA GLY A 42 9.00 8.94 -7.40
C GLY A 42 8.74 9.10 -8.91
N TYR A 43 8.96 8.07 -9.72
CA TYR A 43 8.71 8.08 -11.17
C TYR A 43 7.33 7.52 -11.49
N ASP A 44 6.58 8.20 -12.37
CA ASP A 44 5.35 7.65 -12.92
C ASP A 44 5.65 6.42 -13.80
N ILE A 45 4.86 5.35 -13.69
CA ILE A 45 5.07 4.15 -14.51
C ILE A 45 5.02 4.45 -16.01
N HIS A 46 4.23 5.43 -16.45
CA HIS A 46 4.16 5.84 -17.86
C HIS A 46 5.42 6.57 -18.33
N GLU A 47 6.21 7.13 -17.41
CA GLU A 47 7.51 7.71 -17.74
C GLU A 47 8.60 6.65 -17.92
N LEU A 48 8.48 5.52 -17.23
CA LEU A 48 9.39 4.38 -17.35
C LEU A 48 9.02 3.47 -18.53
N ALA A 49 7.71 3.28 -18.78
CA ALA A 49 7.22 2.41 -19.83
C ALA A 49 7.73 2.84 -21.21
N GLY A 50 8.45 1.94 -21.89
CA GLY A 50 9.03 2.19 -23.21
C GLY A 50 10.25 3.12 -23.22
N LYS A 51 10.69 3.63 -22.06
CA LYS A 51 11.89 4.46 -21.92
C LYS A 51 12.98 3.82 -21.05
N ALA A 52 12.61 2.85 -20.22
CA ALA A 52 13.50 2.03 -19.43
C ALA A 52 13.27 0.55 -19.72
N SER A 53 14.35 -0.22 -19.70
CA SER A 53 14.35 -1.67 -19.69
C SER A 53 13.86 -2.22 -18.36
N PHE A 54 13.51 -3.50 -18.35
CA PHE A 54 13.10 -4.19 -17.13
C PHE A 54 14.23 -4.16 -16.07
N GLU A 55 15.47 -4.37 -16.50
CA GLU A 55 16.66 -4.39 -15.65
C GLU A 55 16.92 -3.04 -15.00
N GLU A 56 16.75 -1.93 -15.73
CA GLU A 56 16.88 -0.57 -15.17
C GLU A 56 15.80 -0.28 -14.13
N VAL A 57 14.56 -0.74 -14.35
CA VAL A 57 13.48 -0.62 -13.36
C VAL A 57 13.74 -1.49 -12.13
N ALA A 58 14.25 -2.71 -12.32
CA ALA A 58 14.65 -3.58 -11.20
C ALA A 58 15.77 -2.93 -10.37
N HIS A 59 16.76 -2.33 -11.03
CA HIS A 59 17.81 -1.56 -10.37
C HIS A 59 17.25 -0.37 -9.60
N LEU A 60 16.33 0.40 -10.19
CA LEU A 60 15.65 1.51 -9.51
C LEU A 60 14.97 1.06 -8.22
N LEU A 61 14.24 -0.05 -8.24
CA LEU A 61 13.54 -0.55 -7.06
C LEU A 61 14.52 -0.99 -5.96
N TRP A 62 15.58 -1.72 -6.32
CA TRP A 62 16.57 -2.22 -5.37
C TRP A 62 17.48 -1.14 -4.81
N VAL A 63 18.01 -0.28 -5.68
CA VAL A 63 19.09 0.68 -5.34
C VAL A 63 18.53 2.05 -4.99
N GLY A 64 17.40 2.44 -5.58
CA GLY A 64 16.71 3.71 -5.30
C GLY A 64 16.88 4.80 -6.34
N HIS A 65 17.67 4.57 -7.39
CA HIS A 65 17.85 5.47 -8.52
C HIS A 65 18.03 4.68 -9.83
N LEU A 66 17.73 5.33 -10.96
CA LEU A 66 18.07 4.78 -12.28
C LEU A 66 19.60 4.70 -12.44
N PRO A 67 20.11 3.67 -13.13
CA PRO A 67 21.54 3.49 -13.37
C PRO A 67 22.14 4.55 -14.31
#